data_AF-A0A1Y0BC00-F1
#
_entry.id   AF-A0A1Y0BC00-F1
#
_cell.length_a   1.000
_cell.length_b   1.000
_cell.length_c   1.000
_cell.angle_alpha   90.00
_cell.angle_beta   90.00
_cell.angle_gamma   90.00
#
_symmetry.space_group_name_H-M   'P 1'
#
loop_
_entity.id
_entity.type
_entity.pdbx_description
1 polymer ?
#
loop_
_entity_poly.entity_id
_entity_poly.type
_entity_poly.pdbx_seq_one_letter_code
_entity_poly.pdbx_strand_id
1 'polypeptide(L)'
;MEAVLWIVRTGSPWRDLPAMFGNWSTAFRRFRDWRKADVFKRIFDALSEEPDMEYAMVDATIVKVHRHGQGAKGGLRARPKAAPKGA
;
A
#
# COMPACT_ATOMS: atom_id res chain seq x y z
N MET A 1 -20.46 2.96 7.05
CA MET A 1 -19.10 2.38 6.88
C MET A 1 -19.13 1.32 5.79
N GLU A 2 -20.16 0.48 5.76
CA GLU A 2 -20.40 -0.53 4.72
C GLU A 2 -20.32 0.01 3.28
N ALA A 3 -20.86 1.21 2.99
CA ALA A 3 -20.74 1.85 1.67
C ALA A 3 -19.27 2.02 1.22
N VAL A 4 -18.39 2.45 2.13
CA VAL A 4 -16.96 2.66 1.85
C VAL A 4 -16.25 1.33 1.68
N LEU A 5 -16.54 0.36 2.55
CA LEU A 5 -15.97 -0.99 2.47
C LEU A 5 -16.40 -1.70 1.18
N TRP A 6 -17.65 -1.52 0.76
CA TRP A 6 -18.14 -2.05 -0.50
C TRP A 6 -17.34 -1.49 -1.68
N ILE A 7 -17.17 -0.17 -1.75
CA ILE A 7 -16.38 0.49 -2.82
C ILE A 7 -14.92 0.03 -2.80
N VAL A 8 -14.28 -0.07 -1.64
CA VAL A 8 -12.88 -0.53 -1.55
C VAL A 8 -12.75 -1.98 -2.00
N ARG A 9 -13.72 -2.83 -1.66
CA ARG A 9 -13.73 -4.25 -2.04
C ARG A 9 -13.99 -4.46 -3.53
N THR A 10 -14.88 -3.68 -4.14
CA THR A 10 -15.28 -3.88 -5.55
C THR A 10 -14.50 -3.03 -6.53
N GLY A 11 -13.90 -1.93 -6.08
CA GLY A 11 -13.27 -0.92 -6.95
C GLY A 11 -14.27 -0.18 -7.83
N SER A 12 -15.58 -0.33 -7.61
CA SER A 12 -16.61 0.29 -8.45
C SER A 12 -16.59 1.82 -8.34
N PRO A 13 -16.97 2.54 -9.41
CA PRO A 13 -17.19 3.97 -9.34
C PRO A 13 -18.18 4.34 -8.24
N TRP A 14 -17.98 5.48 -7.56
CA TRP A 14 -18.88 5.92 -6.48
C TRP A 14 -20.33 6.09 -6.94
N ARG A 15 -20.57 6.49 -8.19
CA ARG A 15 -21.92 6.65 -8.74
C ARG A 15 -22.68 5.33 -8.87
N ASP A 16 -21.98 4.21 -8.87
CA ASP A 16 -22.56 2.88 -8.99
C ASP A 16 -22.83 2.24 -7.61
N LEU A 17 -22.71 3.03 -6.53
CA LEU A 17 -23.00 2.55 -5.18
C LEU A 17 -24.47 2.07 -5.10
N PRO A 18 -24.71 0.81 -4.68
CA PRO A 18 -26.06 0.30 -4.53
C PRO A 18 -26.90 1.14 -3.56
N ALA A 19 -28.15 1.43 -3.92
CA ALA A 19 -29.04 2.30 -3.16
C ALA A 19 -29.27 1.84 -1.70
N MET A 20 -29.13 0.54 -1.42
CA MET A 20 -29.19 -0.01 -0.06
C MET A 20 -28.13 0.58 0.89
N PHE A 21 -27.02 1.09 0.36
CA PHE A 21 -25.97 1.76 1.15
C PHE A 21 -26.18 3.27 1.29
N GLY A 22 -27.26 3.81 0.71
CA GLY A 22 -27.63 5.22 0.74
C GLY A 22 -27.01 6.04 -0.40
N ASN A 23 -27.00 7.37 -0.22
CA ASN A 23 -26.56 8.30 -1.25
C ASN A 23 -25.02 8.30 -1.41
N TRP A 24 -24.56 8.02 -2.63
CA TRP A 24 -23.13 7.97 -2.96
C TRP A 24 -22.36 9.23 -2.59
N SER A 25 -22.96 10.42 -2.74
CA SER A 25 -22.28 11.70 -2.48
C SER A 25 -21.97 11.88 -1.00
N THR A 26 -22.85 11.38 -0.13
CA THR A 26 -22.67 11.41 1.33
C THR A 26 -21.60 10.40 1.74
N ALA A 27 -21.62 9.20 1.16
CA ALA A 27 -20.60 8.17 1.40
C ALA A 27 -19.21 8.66 0.96
N PHE A 28 -19.10 9.26 -0.23
CA PHE A 28 -17.85 9.81 -0.74
C PHE A 28 -17.33 10.97 0.12
N ARG A 29 -18.22 11.89 0.54
CA ARG A 29 -17.83 13.00 1.41
C ARG A 29 -17.26 12.49 2.73
N ARG A 30 -17.91 11.51 3.37
CA ARG A 30 -17.41 10.89 4.60
C ARG A 30 -16.06 10.19 4.38
N PHE A 31 -15.91 9.44 3.30
CA PHE A 31 -14.63 8.81 2.93
C PHE A 31 -13.51 9.85 2.80
N ARG A 32 -13.77 10.92 2.05
CA ARG A 32 -12.81 12.01 1.83
C ARG A 32 -12.41 12.68 3.14
N ASP A 33 -13.39 12.97 4.00
CA ASP A 33 -13.14 13.64 5.27
C ASP A 33 -12.34 12.73 6.22
N TRP A 34 -12.61 11.43 6.23
CA TRP A 34 -11.81 10.43 6.96
C TRP A 34 -10.40 10.28 6.43
N ARG A 35 -10.23 10.29 5.10
CA ARG A 35 -8.90 10.26 4.49
C ARG A 35 -8.09 11.51 4.89
N LYS A 36 -8.72 12.68 4.91
CA LYS A 36 -8.07 13.94 5.34
C LYS A 36 -7.71 13.95 6.82
N ALA A 37 -8.50 13.28 7.66
CA ALA A 37 -8.28 13.17 9.09
C ALA A 37 -7.41 11.97 9.49
N ASP A 38 -6.75 11.31 8.53
CA ASP A 38 -5.88 10.14 8.74
C ASP A 38 -6.55 8.99 9.53
N VAL A 39 -7.88 8.87 9.44
CA VAL A 39 -8.65 7.84 10.17
C VAL A 39 -8.18 6.44 9.78
N PHE A 40 -7.95 6.19 8.50
CA PHE A 40 -7.49 4.88 8.02
C PHE A 40 -6.09 4.54 8.52
N LYS A 41 -5.18 5.53 8.57
CA LYS A 41 -3.84 5.35 9.12
C LYS A 41 -3.91 4.96 10.59
N ARG A 42 -4.71 5.68 11.38
CA ARG A 42 -4.87 5.39 12.81
C ARG A 42 -5.45 4.00 13.08
N ILE A 43 -6.40 3.56 12.25
CA ILE A 43 -6.92 2.19 12.32
C ILE A 43 -5.83 1.17 11.99
N PHE A 44 -5.07 1.41 10.92
CA PHE A 44 -3.98 0.52 10.52
C PHE A 44 -2.91 0.42 11.60
N ASP A 45 -2.47 1.56 12.16
CA ASP A 45 -1.47 1.62 13.22
C ASP A 45 -1.95 0.82 14.44
N ALA A 46 -3.19 1.02 14.90
CA ALA A 46 -3.76 0.30 16.04
C ALA A 46 -3.92 -1.21 15.80
N LEU A 47 -4.18 -1.63 14.55
CA LEU A 47 -4.26 -3.05 14.19
C LEU A 47 -2.89 -3.71 13.98
N SER A 48 -1.84 -2.91 13.81
CA SER A 48 -0.48 -3.39 13.52
C SER A 48 0.45 -3.39 14.75
N GLU A 49 -0.07 -3.08 15.95
CA GLU A 49 0.74 -3.00 17.18
C GLU A 49 1.36 -4.36 17.58
N GLU A 50 0.62 -5.46 17.40
CA GLU A 50 1.10 -6.83 17.69
C GLU A 50 0.82 -7.77 16.50
N PRO A 51 1.66 -7.77 15.45
CA PRO A 51 1.49 -8.71 14.35
C PRO A 51 1.86 -10.13 14.83
N ASP A 52 0.88 -11.04 14.80
CA ASP A 52 1.06 -12.47 15.09
C ASP A 52 1.92 -13.20 14.04
N MET A 53 2.20 -12.54 12.91
CA MET A 53 2.96 -13.03 11.76
C MET A 53 2.42 -14.35 11.19
N GLU A 54 1.20 -14.75 11.53
CA GLU A 54 0.57 -15.97 11.00
C GLU A 54 0.33 -15.83 9.49
N TYR A 55 0.02 -14.61 9.05
CA TYR A 55 -0.14 -14.24 7.66
C TYR A 55 0.70 -13.01 7.30
N ALA A 56 1.86 -13.24 6.66
CA ALA A 56 2.67 -12.17 6.08
C ALA A 56 2.34 -11.99 4.59
N MET A 57 1.80 -10.83 4.21
CA MET A 57 1.59 -10.45 2.81
C MET A 57 2.82 -9.70 2.30
N VAL A 58 3.51 -10.26 1.30
CA VAL A 58 4.62 -9.61 0.61
C VAL A 58 4.11 -9.01 -0.69
N ASP A 59 4.17 -7.69 -0.83
CA ASP A 59 3.96 -7.02 -2.12
C ASP A 59 5.32 -6.63 -2.74
N ALA A 60 5.43 -6.77 -4.07
CA ALA A 60 6.63 -6.43 -4.81
C ALA A 60 6.28 -5.59 -6.04
N THR A 61 6.83 -4.39 -6.12
CA THR A 61 6.73 -3.55 -7.32
C THR A 61 7.97 -3.73 -8.18
N ILE A 62 7.81 -4.29 -9.39
CA ILE A 62 8.90 -4.45 -10.36
C ILE A 62 8.86 -3.31 -11.38
N VAL A 63 9.85 -2.43 -11.35
CA VAL A 63 10.04 -1.40 -12.39
C VAL A 63 11.12 -1.88 -13.36
N LYS A 64 10.73 -2.17 -14.60
CA LYS A 64 11.65 -2.61 -15.65
C LYS A 64 12.45 -1.42 -16.19
N VAL A 65 13.78 -1.48 -16.13
CA VAL A 65 14.65 -0.46 -16.74
C VAL A 65 14.65 -0.57 -18.27
N HIS A 66 14.85 0.57 -18.94
CA HIS A 66 15.07 0.61 -20.38
C HIS A 66 16.26 -0.28 -20.79
N ARG A 67 16.20 -0.90 -21.98
CA ARG A 67 17.20 -1.88 -22.44
C ARG A 67 18.63 -1.35 -22.43
N HIS A 68 18.83 -0.05 -22.67
CA HIS A 68 20.16 0.59 -22.63
C HIS A 68 20.70 0.83 -21.22
N GLY A 69 19.86 0.69 -20.18
CA GLY A 69 20.27 0.71 -18.77
C GLY A 69 20.40 -0.67 -18.15
N GLN A 70 20.12 -1.75 -18.89
CA GLN A 70 20.41 -3.11 -18.43
C GLN A 70 21.92 -3.31 -18.53
N GLY A 71 22.60 -3.34 -17.37
CA GLY A 71 24.05 -3.54 -17.31
C GLY A 71 24.51 -4.82 -18.01
N ALA A 72 25.82 -4.94 -18.25
CA ALA A 72 26.40 -6.10 -18.90
C ALA A 72 26.15 -7.40 -18.11
N LYS A 73 26.07 -8.53 -18.84
CA LYS A 73 25.89 -9.88 -18.29
C LYS A 73 27.00 -10.16 -17.25
N GLY A 74 26.64 -10.35 -15.99
CA GLY A 74 27.57 -10.64 -14.89
C GLY A 74 27.40 -9.79 -13.63
N GLY A 75 26.73 -8.62 -13.73
CA GLY A 75 26.48 -7.73 -12.59
C GLY A 75 27.75 -7.16 -11.92
N LEU A 76 27.58 -6.26 -10.96
CA LEU A 76 28.69 -5.83 -10.10
C LEU A 76 28.95 -6.93 -9.08
N ARG A 77 30.13 -7.56 -9.10
CA ARG A 77 30.57 -8.43 -7.99
C ARG A 77 30.67 -7.55 -6.75
N ALA A 78 29.85 -7.83 -5.73
CA ALA A 78 29.91 -7.13 -4.46
C ALA A 78 31.31 -7.34 -3.87
N ARG A 79 32.18 -6.33 -3.98
CA ARG A 79 33.49 -6.33 -3.36
C ARG A 79 33.31 -5.81 -1.93
N PRO A 80 33.56 -6.61 -0.88
CA PRO A 80 33.51 -6.11 0.48
C PRO A 80 34.48 -4.92 0.59
N LYS A 81 33.99 -3.75 1.02
CA LYS A 81 34.86 -2.64 1.37
C LYS A 81 35.61 -3.06 2.64
N ALA A 82 36.94 -2.97 2.59
CA ALA A 82 37.84 -3.48 3.60
C ALA A 82 37.46 -3.09 5.04
N ALA A 83 37.65 -4.01 5.99
CA ALA A 83 37.50 -3.76 7.41
C ALA A 83 38.54 -2.73 7.92
N PRO A 84 38.21 -1.90 8.92
CA PRO A 84 39.18 -0.96 9.48
C PRO A 84 40.29 -1.72 10.23
N LYS A 85 41.55 -1.30 10.05
CA LYS A 85 42.67 -1.75 10.89
C LYS A 85 42.50 -1.15 12.28
N GLY A 86 42.29 -2.01 13.29
CA GLY A 86 42.38 -1.63 14.70
C GLY A 86 43.80 -1.24 15.08
N ALA A 87 43.91 -0.29 16.01
CA ALA A 87 45.11 0.05 16.76
C ALA A 87 45.18 -0.78 18.04
#